data_AF-A0A952H211-F1
#
_entry.id   AF-A0A952H211-F1
#
_cell.length_a   1.000
_cell.length_b   1.000
_cell.length_c   1.000
_cell.angle_alpha   90.00
_cell.angle_beta   90.00
_cell.angle_gamma   90.00
#
_symmetry.space_group_name_H-M   'P 1'
#
loop_
_entity.id
_entity.type
_entity.pdbx_description
1 polymer ?
#
loop_
_entity_poly.entity_id
_entity_poly.type
_entity_poly.pdbx_seq_one_letter_code
_entity_poly.pdbx_strand_id
1 'polypeptide(L)'
;MIRKSLLALAALTLAGAAQASLYNVTGSFDATPGVDVLTGTFDFDDALVAAGGSDGAFDLTSLNFTFNGETFTLADAAPNSAYVQFDFGTITGPNGFFTTAGGDTLELQSFFGSSNFTFSTTRGDQLGTLAVTPGATVPEPASLALVLGSLAAVGVASRRRKAA
;
A
#
# COMPACT_ATOMS: atom_id res chain seq x y z
N MET A 1 46.28 7.63 1.85
CA MET A 1 45.13 8.27 2.53
C MET A 1 43.74 7.79 2.05
N ILE A 2 43.62 6.66 1.32
CA ILE A 2 42.35 6.24 0.65
C ILE A 2 41.43 5.34 1.52
N ARG A 3 41.91 4.87 2.70
CA ARG A 3 41.21 3.85 3.49
C ARG A 3 40.02 4.36 4.31
N LYS A 4 39.93 5.66 4.59
CA LYS A 4 38.85 6.24 5.42
C LYS A 4 37.58 6.55 4.61
N SER A 5 37.70 6.76 3.29
CA SER A 5 36.57 7.08 2.42
C SER A 5 35.71 5.86 2.02
N LEU A 6 36.28 4.65 2.06
CA LEU A 6 35.57 3.41 1.71
C LEU A 6 34.60 2.94 2.81
N LEU A 7 34.91 3.18 4.09
CA LEU A 7 34.00 2.83 5.19
C LEU A 7 32.76 3.73 5.23
N ALA A 8 32.87 4.99 4.81
CA ALA A 8 31.73 5.93 4.79
C ALA A 8 30.68 5.54 3.74
N LEU A 9 31.08 4.90 2.63
CA LEU A 9 30.15 4.48 1.58
C LEU A 9 29.38 3.20 1.95
N ALA A 10 30.00 2.27 2.71
CA ALA A 10 29.35 1.04 3.18
C ALA A 10 28.39 1.26 4.36
N ALA A 11 28.59 2.33 5.14
CA ALA A 11 27.68 2.70 6.22
C ALA A 11 26.39 3.38 5.71
N LEU A 12 26.42 4.00 4.53
CA LEU A 12 25.25 4.67 3.94
C LEU A 12 24.25 3.67 3.32
N THR A 13 24.66 2.43 3.05
CA THR A 13 23.80 1.39 2.42
C THR A 13 22.98 0.58 3.42
N LEU A 14 23.16 0.78 4.73
CA LEU A 14 22.48 0.01 5.79
C LEU A 14 21.31 0.75 6.45
N ALA A 15 21.05 2.01 6.07
CA ALA A 15 19.79 2.68 6.39
C ALA A 15 18.70 2.15 5.45
N GLY A 16 18.32 0.88 5.64
CA GLY A 16 17.18 0.28 4.97
C GLY A 16 15.94 1.06 5.36
N ALA A 17 15.39 1.82 4.41
CA ALA A 17 14.07 2.38 4.56
C ALA A 17 13.09 1.20 4.69
N ALA A 18 12.51 1.02 5.87
CA ALA A 18 11.21 0.37 5.99
C ALA A 18 10.27 1.23 5.14
N GLN A 19 10.03 0.81 3.91
CA GLN A 19 9.10 1.52 3.05
C GLN A 19 7.71 1.06 3.46
N ALA A 20 6.92 2.02 3.93
CA ALA A 20 5.47 1.90 4.01
C ALA A 20 4.95 1.29 2.71
N SER A 21 4.33 0.12 2.80
CA SER A 21 3.77 -0.57 1.66
C SER A 21 2.45 0.11 1.29
N LEU A 22 2.50 1.02 0.32
CA LEU A 22 1.30 1.64 -0.23
C LEU A 22 0.51 0.60 -1.03
N TYR A 23 -0.77 0.41 -0.72
CA TYR A 23 -1.68 -0.46 -1.46
C TYR A 23 -2.65 0.37 -2.29
N ASN A 24 -2.92 -0.06 -3.51
CA ASN A 24 -4.01 0.51 -4.32
C ASN A 24 -5.30 -0.24 -4.02
N VAL A 25 -6.40 0.50 -3.99
CA VAL A 25 -7.76 -0.05 -3.93
C VAL A 25 -8.55 0.47 -5.11
N THR A 26 -9.24 -0.43 -5.81
CA THR A 26 -10.25 -0.09 -6.80
C THR A 26 -11.57 -0.76 -6.45
N GLY A 27 -12.69 -0.22 -6.89
CA GLY A 27 -14.00 -0.80 -6.62
C GLY A 27 -14.97 -0.54 -7.75
N SER A 28 -15.80 -1.53 -8.04
CA SER A 28 -16.87 -1.45 -9.04
C SER A 28 -18.18 -1.96 -8.46
N PHE A 29 -19.30 -1.37 -8.86
CA PHE A 29 -20.62 -1.89 -8.47
C PHE A 29 -20.88 -3.24 -9.11
N ASP A 30 -21.53 -4.14 -8.38
CA ASP A 30 -21.82 -5.51 -8.86
C ASP A 30 -22.77 -5.50 -10.07
N ALA A 31 -23.63 -4.48 -10.17
CA ALA A 31 -24.54 -4.29 -11.30
C ALA A 31 -23.81 -3.85 -12.59
N THR A 32 -22.61 -3.28 -12.48
CA THR A 32 -21.81 -2.78 -13.61
C THR A 32 -20.33 -3.10 -13.38
N PRO A 33 -19.93 -4.39 -13.42
CA PRO A 33 -18.56 -4.79 -13.15
C PRO A 33 -17.59 -4.23 -14.19
N GLY A 34 -16.38 -3.89 -13.76
CA GLY A 34 -15.30 -3.41 -14.64
C GLY A 34 -15.33 -1.91 -14.95
N VAL A 35 -16.29 -1.17 -14.38
CA VAL A 35 -16.24 0.30 -14.32
C VAL A 35 -15.86 0.69 -12.90
N ASP A 36 -14.64 1.18 -12.72
CA ASP A 36 -14.15 1.62 -11.42
C ASP A 36 -14.91 2.88 -10.98
N VAL A 37 -15.68 2.76 -9.90
CA VAL A 37 -16.40 3.86 -9.24
C VAL A 37 -15.67 4.32 -7.98
N LEU A 38 -14.80 3.47 -7.43
CA LEU A 38 -13.92 3.75 -6.31
C LEU A 38 -12.47 3.53 -6.77
N THR A 39 -11.59 4.50 -6.54
CA THR A 39 -10.14 4.35 -6.78
C THR A 39 -9.35 5.07 -5.70
N GLY A 40 -8.30 4.46 -5.18
CA GLY A 40 -7.53 5.06 -4.10
C GLY A 40 -6.34 4.24 -3.66
N THR A 41 -5.80 4.64 -2.52
CA THR A 41 -4.66 4.03 -1.87
C THR A 41 -4.80 4.04 -0.35
N PHE A 42 -4.19 3.06 0.31
CA PHE A 42 -4.09 3.01 1.76
C PHE A 42 -2.73 2.46 2.19
N ASP A 43 -2.39 2.70 3.45
CA ASP A 43 -1.12 2.32 4.07
C ASP A 43 -1.33 2.02 5.55
N PHE A 44 -0.47 1.18 6.12
CA PHE A 44 -0.48 0.76 7.51
C PHE A 44 0.94 0.43 7.99
N ASP A 45 1.12 0.28 9.30
CA ASP A 45 2.43 -0.08 9.85
C ASP A 45 2.69 -1.60 9.77
N ASP A 46 3.50 -2.01 8.78
CA ASP A 46 3.94 -3.40 8.59
C ASP A 46 4.60 -4.00 9.84
N ALA A 47 5.27 -3.18 10.67
CA ALA A 47 5.92 -3.67 11.88
C ALA A 47 4.90 -4.11 12.93
N LEU A 48 3.74 -3.45 13.00
CA LEU A 48 2.64 -3.84 13.88
C LEU A 48 2.01 -5.14 13.42
N VAL A 49 1.86 -5.34 12.10
CA VAL A 49 1.35 -6.60 11.54
C VAL A 49 2.31 -7.75 11.86
N ALA A 50 3.60 -7.57 11.60
CA ALA A 50 4.63 -8.57 11.88
C ALA A 50 4.67 -8.97 13.38
N ALA A 51 4.36 -8.04 14.29
CA ALA A 51 4.30 -8.29 15.72
C ALA A 51 2.96 -8.86 16.20
N GLY A 52 1.85 -8.52 15.53
CA GLY A 52 0.48 -8.87 15.92
C GLY A 52 -0.03 -10.21 15.42
N GLY A 53 0.67 -10.84 14.46
CA GLY A 53 0.31 -12.14 13.90
C GLY A 53 -0.18 -12.04 12.45
N SER A 54 -0.60 -13.17 11.87
CA SER A 54 -1.01 -13.24 10.46
C SER A 54 -2.46 -12.80 10.22
N ASP A 55 -3.28 -12.73 11.27
CA ASP A 55 -4.73 -12.55 11.17
C ASP A 55 -5.17 -11.44 12.12
N GLY A 56 -6.08 -10.59 11.65
CA GLY A 56 -6.70 -9.56 12.50
C GLY A 56 -6.92 -8.23 11.80
N ALA A 57 -7.31 -7.24 12.61
CA ALA A 57 -7.52 -5.87 12.21
C ALA A 57 -6.38 -4.99 12.72
N PHE A 58 -5.83 -4.16 11.84
CA PHE A 58 -4.75 -3.24 12.16
C PHE A 58 -5.10 -1.83 11.72
N ASP A 59 -4.68 -0.84 12.49
CA ASP A 59 -4.98 0.56 12.19
C ASP A 59 -4.31 1.00 10.88
N LEU A 60 -5.03 1.81 10.10
CA LEU A 60 -4.50 2.45 8.90
C LEU A 60 -3.66 3.66 9.29
N THR A 61 -2.48 3.79 8.69
CA THR A 61 -1.65 5.00 8.77
C THR A 61 -2.15 6.06 7.79
N SER A 62 -2.63 5.63 6.62
CA SER A 62 -3.28 6.51 5.66
C SER A 62 -4.36 5.79 4.86
N LEU A 63 -5.36 6.55 4.43
CA LEU A 63 -6.39 6.13 3.50
C LEU A 63 -6.78 7.34 2.67
N ASN A 64 -6.80 7.20 1.35
CA ASN A 64 -7.26 8.22 0.43
C ASN A 64 -7.88 7.54 -0.78
N PHE A 65 -9.15 7.80 -1.06
CA PHE A 65 -9.80 7.29 -2.24
C PHE A 65 -10.82 8.29 -2.79
N THR A 66 -11.14 8.16 -4.07
CA THR A 66 -12.22 8.87 -4.72
C THR A 66 -13.34 7.91 -5.03
N PHE A 67 -14.57 8.26 -4.64
CA PHE A 67 -15.79 7.52 -4.94
C PHE A 67 -16.82 8.47 -5.56
N ASN A 68 -17.35 8.12 -6.74
CA ASN A 68 -18.32 8.95 -7.48
C ASN A 68 -17.90 10.44 -7.64
N GLY A 69 -16.60 10.70 -7.74
CA GLY A 69 -16.04 12.05 -7.88
C GLY A 69 -15.83 12.82 -6.57
N GLU A 70 -16.18 12.24 -5.41
CA GLU A 70 -15.89 12.78 -4.09
C GLU A 70 -14.64 12.09 -3.51
N THR A 71 -13.74 12.87 -2.90
CA THR A 71 -12.53 12.34 -2.27
C THR A 71 -12.73 12.16 -0.77
N PHE A 72 -12.40 10.98 -0.28
CA PHE A 72 -12.44 10.59 1.12
C PHE A 72 -11.03 10.30 1.61
N THR A 73 -10.76 10.73 2.83
CA THR A 73 -9.51 10.49 3.54
C THR A 73 -9.77 9.74 4.84
N LEU A 74 -8.71 9.25 5.48
CA LEU A 74 -8.79 8.64 6.80
C LEU A 74 -9.48 9.54 7.84
N ALA A 75 -9.35 10.86 7.71
CA ALA A 75 -9.97 11.82 8.63
C ALA A 75 -11.51 11.92 8.45
N ASP A 76 -12.03 11.49 7.31
CA ASP A 76 -13.46 11.50 7.00
C ASP A 76 -14.17 10.21 7.46
N ALA A 77 -13.40 9.20 7.88
CA ALA A 77 -13.95 7.97 8.41
C ALA A 77 -14.61 8.19 9.78
N ALA A 78 -15.70 7.47 10.05
CA ALA A 78 -16.31 7.46 11.37
C ALA A 78 -15.31 6.98 12.44
N PRO A 79 -15.41 7.50 13.68
CA PRO A 79 -14.48 7.14 14.75
C PRO A 79 -14.39 5.63 14.96
N ASN A 80 -13.17 5.10 15.02
CA ASN A 80 -12.85 3.67 15.21
C ASN A 80 -13.45 2.73 14.13
N SER A 81 -13.76 3.24 12.94
CA SER A 81 -14.28 2.40 11.84
C SER A 81 -13.21 2.00 10.81
N ALA A 82 -12.13 2.76 10.70
CA ALA A 82 -11.13 2.58 9.64
C ALA A 82 -9.95 1.72 10.10
N TYR A 83 -9.75 0.58 9.44
CA TYR A 83 -8.66 -0.37 9.70
C TYR A 83 -8.44 -1.24 8.46
N VAL A 84 -7.31 -1.94 8.38
CA VAL A 84 -7.05 -2.99 7.37
C VAL A 84 -7.29 -4.37 7.98
N GLN A 85 -7.96 -5.24 7.23
CA GLN A 85 -8.18 -6.64 7.61
C GLN A 85 -7.13 -7.55 6.97
N PHE A 86 -6.58 -8.44 7.78
CA PHE A 86 -5.72 -9.54 7.37
C PHE A 86 -6.38 -10.89 7.67
N ASP A 87 -6.39 -11.76 6.68
CA ASP A 87 -6.85 -13.14 6.81
C ASP A 87 -5.75 -14.09 6.30
N PHE A 88 -5.29 -15.01 7.15
CA PHE A 88 -4.24 -16.00 6.86
C PHE A 88 -2.93 -15.37 6.33
N GLY A 89 -2.52 -14.24 6.89
CA GLY A 89 -1.30 -13.51 6.51
C GLY A 89 -1.41 -12.76 5.18
N THR A 90 -2.60 -12.69 4.61
CA THR A 90 -2.88 -11.97 3.37
C THR A 90 -3.79 -10.78 3.66
N ILE A 91 -3.54 -9.67 2.99
CA ILE A 91 -4.40 -8.48 3.08
C ILE A 91 -5.70 -8.78 2.36
N THR A 92 -6.80 -8.65 3.09
CA THR A 92 -8.15 -8.73 2.53
C THR A 92 -8.55 -7.35 1.98
N GLY A 93 -8.37 -6.30 2.78
CA GLY A 93 -8.59 -4.92 2.34
C GLY A 93 -8.92 -3.93 3.46
N PRO A 94 -9.17 -2.67 3.09
CA PRO A 94 -9.53 -1.63 4.04
C PRO A 94 -11.02 -1.69 4.41
N ASN A 95 -11.30 -1.46 5.69
CA ASN A 95 -12.62 -1.22 6.22
C ASN A 95 -12.78 0.26 6.57
N GLY A 96 -14.02 0.74 6.64
CA GLY A 96 -14.31 2.09 7.07
C GLY A 96 -15.75 2.51 6.78
N PHE A 97 -16.27 3.45 7.55
CA PHE A 97 -17.59 4.03 7.34
C PHE A 97 -17.47 5.51 7.04
N PHE A 98 -18.08 5.96 5.95
CA PHE A 98 -17.98 7.32 5.42
C PHE A 98 -19.37 7.88 5.15
N THR A 99 -19.52 9.19 5.31
CA THR A 99 -20.74 9.92 4.94
C THR A 99 -20.39 10.87 3.80
N THR A 100 -21.14 10.79 2.70
CA THR A 100 -20.95 11.69 1.55
C THR A 100 -21.46 13.08 1.87
N ALA A 101 -21.04 14.08 1.09
CA ALA A 101 -21.59 15.44 1.19
C ALA A 101 -23.13 15.51 1.03
N GLY A 102 -23.74 14.52 0.36
CA GLY A 102 -25.19 14.39 0.19
C GLY A 102 -25.93 13.77 1.38
N GLY A 103 -25.21 13.26 2.38
CA GLY A 103 -25.77 12.52 3.52
C GLY A 103 -26.03 11.03 3.25
N ASP A 104 -25.62 10.52 2.08
CA ASP A 104 -25.59 9.08 1.80
C ASP A 104 -24.39 8.43 2.54
N THR A 105 -24.41 7.12 2.71
CA THR A 105 -23.35 6.41 3.47
C THR A 105 -22.61 5.42 2.59
N LEU A 106 -21.28 5.44 2.69
CA LEU A 106 -20.39 4.48 2.04
C LEU A 106 -19.68 3.66 3.11
N GLU A 107 -19.80 2.34 3.02
CA GLU A 107 -19.16 1.40 3.93
C GLU A 107 -18.21 0.50 3.14
N LEU A 108 -16.93 0.47 3.53
CA LEU A 108 -15.94 -0.48 3.04
C LEU A 108 -15.89 -1.66 4.02
N GLN A 109 -15.99 -2.88 3.49
CA GLN A 109 -16.11 -4.10 4.29
C GLN A 109 -15.19 -5.19 3.73
N SER A 110 -14.19 -5.60 4.49
CA SER A 110 -13.24 -6.65 4.13
C SER A 110 -13.26 -7.74 5.18
N PHE A 111 -13.78 -8.91 4.81
CA PHE A 111 -13.90 -10.07 5.70
C PHE A 111 -13.85 -11.39 4.92
N PHE A 112 -13.33 -12.44 5.56
CA PHE A 112 -13.30 -13.81 5.06
C PHE A 112 -12.67 -13.93 3.66
N GLY A 113 -11.56 -13.22 3.42
CA GLY A 113 -10.85 -13.24 2.14
C GLY A 113 -11.57 -12.54 0.99
N SER A 114 -12.61 -11.76 1.27
CA SER A 114 -13.30 -10.92 0.29
C SER A 114 -13.36 -9.47 0.75
N SER A 115 -13.32 -8.54 -0.20
CA SER A 115 -13.41 -7.11 0.07
C SER A 115 -14.51 -6.52 -0.80
N ASN A 116 -15.44 -5.82 -0.17
CA ASN A 116 -16.65 -5.28 -0.78
C ASN A 116 -16.92 -3.87 -0.25
N PHE A 117 -17.86 -3.18 -0.87
CA PHE A 117 -18.40 -1.95 -0.34
C PHE A 117 -19.92 -1.89 -0.52
N THR A 118 -20.56 -1.13 0.35
CA THR A 118 -21.99 -0.81 0.27
C THR A 118 -22.16 0.70 0.19
N PHE A 119 -22.89 1.17 -0.81
CA PHE A 119 -23.31 2.56 -0.92
C PHE A 119 -24.83 2.64 -0.67
N SER A 120 -25.21 3.15 0.49
CA SER A 120 -26.61 3.31 0.88
C SER A 120 -27.08 4.71 0.58
N THR A 121 -28.18 4.79 -0.16
CA THR A 121 -28.82 6.06 -0.51
C THR A 121 -30.28 6.06 -0.09
N THR A 122 -30.91 7.23 -0.11
CA THR A 122 -32.38 7.34 0.06
C THR A 122 -33.20 6.52 -0.95
N ARG A 123 -32.59 6.08 -2.07
CA ARG A 123 -33.23 5.27 -3.12
C ARG A 123 -32.96 3.78 -3.00
N GLY A 124 -32.16 3.36 -2.02
CA GLY A 124 -31.75 1.98 -1.78
C GLY A 124 -30.24 1.79 -1.80
N ASP A 125 -29.84 0.55 -1.52
CA ASP A 125 -28.45 0.15 -1.36
C ASP A 125 -27.87 -0.38 -2.67
N GLN A 126 -26.62 -0.01 -2.95
CA GLN A 126 -25.83 -0.52 -4.05
C GLN A 126 -24.62 -1.25 -3.49
N LEU A 127 -24.43 -2.49 -3.93
CA LEU A 127 -23.29 -3.32 -3.53
C LEU A 127 -22.21 -3.26 -4.60
N GLY A 128 -20.96 -3.38 -4.17
CA GLY A 128 -19.83 -3.50 -5.06
C GLY A 128 -18.68 -4.28 -4.46
N THR A 129 -17.81 -4.72 -5.35
CA THR A 129 -16.60 -5.47 -5.02
C THR A 129 -15.40 -4.52 -4.99
N LEU A 130 -14.50 -4.71 -4.03
CA LEU A 130 -13.21 -4.03 -3.94
C LEU A 130 -12.09 -4.97 -4.39
N ALA A 131 -11.16 -4.45 -5.18
CA ALA A 131 -9.91 -5.10 -5.53
C ALA A 131 -8.76 -4.36 -4.86
N VAL A 132 -7.90 -5.11 -4.17
CA VAL A 132 -6.69 -4.58 -3.54
C VAL A 132 -5.48 -5.10 -4.28
N THR A 133 -4.58 -4.20 -4.65
CA THR A 133 -3.33 -4.56 -5.30
C THR A 133 -2.17 -3.86 -4.59
N PRO A 134 -1.01 -4.53 -4.44
CA PRO A 134 0.19 -3.85 -3.98
C PRO A 134 0.49 -2.64 -4.88
N GLY A 135 0.90 -1.53 -4.28
CA GLY A 135 1.43 -0.39 -5.00
C GLY A 135 2.67 -0.76 -5.81
N ALA A 136 3.09 0.14 -6.70
CA ALA A 136 4.33 -0.06 -7.44
C ALA A 136 5.47 -0.25 -6.44
N THR A 137 6.06 -1.45 -6.43
CA THR A 137 7.19 -1.75 -5.56
C THR A 137 8.35 -0.89 -6.00
N VAL A 138 8.74 0.06 -5.16
CA VAL A 138 9.98 0.79 -5.37
C VAL A 138 11.10 -0.25 -5.25
N PRO A 139 12.03 -0.36 -6.22
CA PRO A 139 13.11 -1.33 -6.16
C PRO A 139 13.84 -1.23 -4.83
N GLU A 140 13.97 -2.36 -4.13
CA GLU A 140 14.59 -2.38 -2.83
C GLU A 140 16.01 -1.77 -2.90
N PRO A 141 16.42 -0.99 -1.87
CA PRO A 141 17.76 -0.42 -1.81
C PRO A 141 18.86 -1.47 -2.00
N ALA A 142 18.64 -2.71 -1.56
CA ALA A 142 19.56 -3.82 -1.74
C ALA A 142 19.73 -4.21 -3.21
N SER A 143 18.65 -4.21 -4.00
CA SER A 143 18.69 -4.49 -5.44
C SER A 143 19.46 -3.39 -6.18
N LEU A 144 19.24 -2.11 -5.82
CA LEU A 144 20.01 -1.00 -6.37
C LEU A 144 21.48 -1.04 -5.96
N ALA A 145 21.77 -1.38 -4.69
CA ALA A 145 23.14 -1.55 -4.21
C ALA A 145 23.85 -2.71 -4.94
N LEU A 146 23.14 -3.79 -5.24
CA LEU A 146 23.67 -4.91 -6.01
C LEU A 146 23.96 -4.50 -7.46
N VAL A 147 23.06 -3.76 -8.09
CA VAL A 147 23.25 -3.22 -9.44
C VAL A 147 24.46 -2.28 -9.47
N LEU A 148 24.53 -1.31 -8.56
CA LEU A 148 25.66 -0.39 -8.45
C LEU A 148 26.97 -1.11 -8.12
N GLY A 149 26.92 -2.10 -7.22
CA GLY A 149 28.06 -2.95 -6.88
C GLY A 149 28.58 -3.74 -8.08
N SER A 150 27.67 -4.33 -8.86
CA SER A 150 28.02 -5.05 -10.09
C SER A 150 28.63 -4.13 -11.14
N LEU A 151 28.09 -2.91 -11.30
CA LEU A 151 28.60 -1.92 -12.24
C LEU A 151 29.99 -1.42 -11.84
N ALA A 152 30.22 -1.20 -10.55
CA ALA A 152 31.53 -0.85 -10.01
C ALA A 152 32.56 -1.97 -10.25
N ALA A 153 32.17 -3.23 -10.04
CA ALA A 153 33.03 -4.38 -10.29
C ALA A 153 33.45 -4.49 -11.78
N VAL A 154 32.52 -4.26 -12.70
CA VAL A 154 32.78 -4.23 -14.15
C VAL A 154 33.72 -3.07 -14.52
N GLY A 155 33.53 -1.89 -13.92
CA GLY A 155 34.42 -0.74 -14.09
C GLY A 155 35.87 -1.02 -13.66
N VAL A 156 36.06 -1.71 -12.53
CA VAL A 156 37.39 -2.11 -12.06
C VAL A 156 38.02 -3.15 -13.00
N ALA A 157 37.25 -4.14 -13.44
CA ALA A 157 37.73 -5.19 -14.34
C ALA A 157 38.15 -4.63 -15.72
N SER A 158 37.39 -3.70 -16.28
CA SER A 158 37.70 -3.06 -17.57
C SER A 158 38.96 -2.19 -17.50
N ARG A 159 39.18 -1.46 -16.39
CA ARG A 159 40.40 -0.66 -16.20
C ARG A 159 41.66 -1.54 -16.11
N ARG A 160 41.58 -2.71 -15.46
CA ARG A 160 42.71 -3.65 -15.38
C ARG A 160 43.12 -4.22 -16.74
N ARG A 161 42.15 -4.44 -17.64
CA ARG A 161 42.42 -4.94 -19.00
C ARG A 161 43.07 -3.92 -19.93
N LYS A 162 42.95 -2.62 -19.64
CA LYS A 162 43.56 -1.54 -20.43
C LYS A 162 44.98 -1.18 -19.96
N ALA A 163 45.36 -1.62 -18.77
CA ALA A 163 46.67 -1.38 -18.16
C ALA A 163 47.63 -2.57 -18.27
N ALA A 164 47.17 -3.68 -18.89
CA ALA A 164 47.97 -4.82 -19.31
C ALA A 164 48.08 -4.80 -20.84
#